data_AF-M5JNU0-F1
#
_entry.id   AF-M5JNU0-F1
#
_cell.length_a   1.000
_cell.length_b   1.000
_cell.length_c   1.000
_cell.angle_alpha   90.00
_cell.angle_beta   90.00
_cell.angle_gamma   90.00
#
_symmetry.space_group_name_H-M   'P 1'
#
loop_
_entity.id
_entity.type
_entity.pdbx_description
1 polymer ?
#
loop_
_entity_poly.entity_id
_entity_poly.type
_entity_poly.pdbx_seq_one_letter_code
_entity_poly.pdbx_strand_id
1 'polypeptide(L)'
;MQLHYDIKAFMMAPYGENSSGAGEVTFEGWRRDRGEASMSDVHRSIRVNRSGSKFRRALSFFGPGYLVAVGYMDPGNWATSLAGGSRFGYTLLSVVLLSNLMAVLLQALCTRLAVATGRDLAQACRDAYPRFLAWPLWFLAELAICATDLAEVIGTAIGLNLLFGIPLEIGVIITAATCFWCYISRTRDSAASRRLSSRCLA
;
A
#
# COMPACT_ATOMS: atom_id res chain seq x y z
N MET A 1 -9.89 -9.76 1.63
CA MET A 1 -10.05 -11.11 1.01
C MET A 1 -9.96 -11.08 -0.52
N GLN A 2 -10.66 -10.18 -1.23
CA GLN A 2 -10.50 -10.00 -2.70
C GLN A 2 -9.06 -9.65 -3.13
N LEU A 3 -8.40 -8.76 -2.38
CA LEU A 3 -6.99 -8.38 -2.58
C LEU A 3 -6.03 -9.57 -2.48
N HIS A 4 -6.37 -10.52 -1.60
CA HIS A 4 -5.57 -11.71 -1.28
C HIS A 4 -5.67 -12.76 -2.40
N TYR A 5 -6.80 -12.80 -3.13
CA TYR A 5 -7.00 -13.65 -4.31
C TYR A 5 -6.38 -13.06 -5.57
N ASP A 6 -6.44 -11.74 -5.77
CA ASP A 6 -5.81 -11.08 -6.94
C ASP A 6 -4.28 -11.14 -6.87
N ILE A 7 -3.68 -10.96 -5.70
CA ILE A 7 -2.23 -11.12 -5.53
C ILE A 7 -1.80 -12.58 -5.73
N LYS A 8 -2.59 -13.55 -5.22
CA LYS A 8 -2.37 -14.99 -5.51
C LYS A 8 -2.51 -15.29 -6.99
N ALA A 9 -3.54 -14.80 -7.68
CA ALA A 9 -3.79 -15.07 -9.10
C ALA A 9 -2.71 -14.43 -9.99
N PHE A 10 -2.35 -13.17 -9.73
CA PHE A 10 -1.26 -12.47 -10.43
C PHE A 10 0.11 -13.10 -10.13
N MET A 11 0.33 -13.64 -8.92
CA MET A 11 1.56 -14.37 -8.59
C MET A 11 1.62 -15.82 -9.07
N MET A 12 0.47 -16.49 -9.20
CA MET A 12 0.35 -17.89 -9.62
C MET A 12 0.14 -18.06 -11.13
N ALA A 13 0.04 -16.97 -11.91
CA ALA A 13 0.00 -17.04 -13.38
C ALA A 13 1.15 -17.93 -13.91
N PRO A 14 0.84 -18.94 -14.75
CA PRO A 14 1.78 -19.98 -15.12
C PRO A 14 2.92 -19.43 -15.98
N TYR A 15 4.06 -20.10 -15.85
CA TYR A 15 5.24 -19.94 -16.68
C TYR A 15 4.88 -20.36 -18.11
N GLY A 16 4.96 -19.44 -19.06
CA GLY A 16 4.96 -19.80 -20.48
C GLY A 16 6.26 -20.55 -20.78
N GLU A 17 6.17 -21.87 -20.87
CA GLU A 17 7.18 -22.68 -21.53
C GLU A 17 7.10 -22.50 -23.06
N ASN A 18 8.27 -22.66 -23.69
CA ASN A 18 8.63 -22.67 -25.12
C ASN A 18 8.84 -21.30 -25.77
N SER A 19 9.95 -21.04 -26.48
CA SER A 19 10.65 -21.96 -27.39
C SER A 19 12.09 -21.51 -27.64
N SER A 20 12.97 -22.47 -27.91
CA SER A 20 14.29 -22.32 -28.50
C SER A 20 14.34 -21.37 -29.71
N GLY A 21 15.41 -20.57 -29.81
CA GLY A 21 15.92 -20.07 -31.08
C GLY A 21 15.98 -18.55 -31.26
N ALA A 22 17.18 -18.10 -31.64
CA ALA A 22 17.51 -16.84 -32.34
C ALA A 22 17.43 -15.51 -31.56
N GLY A 23 18.62 -15.12 -31.08
CA GLY A 23 19.19 -13.78 -31.12
C GLY A 23 18.25 -12.58 -31.18
N GLU A 24 17.97 -12.00 -30.01
CA GLU A 24 17.66 -10.58 -29.89
C GLU A 24 18.36 -10.05 -28.62
N VAL A 25 19.36 -9.20 -28.81
CA VAL A 25 20.05 -8.54 -27.71
C VAL A 25 19.12 -7.45 -27.18
N THR A 26 18.22 -7.81 -26.27
CA THR A 26 17.40 -6.86 -25.52
C THR A 26 18.26 -6.21 -24.44
N PHE A 27 18.36 -4.88 -24.45
CA PHE A 27 19.06 -4.15 -23.39
C PHE A 27 18.57 -4.57 -21.99
N GLU A 28 19.53 -5.10 -21.24
CA GLU A 28 19.44 -5.73 -19.94
C GLU A 28 18.99 -4.77 -18.83
N GLY A 29 18.11 -5.23 -17.96
CA GLY A 29 17.83 -4.58 -16.69
C GLY A 29 16.86 -5.35 -15.82
N TRP A 30 15.92 -6.09 -16.43
CA TRP A 30 14.91 -6.86 -15.73
C TRP A 30 14.80 -8.27 -16.31
N ARG A 31 14.76 -9.31 -15.46
CA ARG A 31 14.71 -10.72 -15.90
C ARG A 31 13.36 -11.15 -16.51
N ARG A 32 12.32 -10.31 -16.46
CA ARG A 32 10.97 -10.60 -16.99
C ARG A 32 10.36 -9.42 -17.72
N ASP A 33 9.57 -9.73 -18.74
CA ASP A 33 8.76 -8.76 -19.46
C ASP A 33 7.76 -8.04 -18.56
N ARG A 34 7.38 -6.82 -18.95
CA ARG A 34 6.36 -6.04 -18.25
C ARG A 34 5.01 -6.79 -18.30
N GLY A 35 4.58 -7.32 -17.17
CA GLY A 35 3.21 -7.81 -16.96
C GLY A 35 2.20 -6.66 -16.80
N GLU A 36 1.01 -6.96 -16.27
CA GLU A 36 -0.03 -5.94 -16.03
C GLU A 36 0.45 -4.83 -15.08
N ALA A 37 0.01 -3.60 -15.35
CA ALA A 37 0.35 -2.45 -14.52
C ALA A 37 -0.20 -2.61 -13.10
N SER A 38 0.62 -2.26 -12.11
CA SER A 38 0.20 -2.21 -10.72
C SER A 38 -1.03 -1.30 -10.55
N MET A 39 -2.11 -1.81 -9.95
CA MET A 39 -3.39 -1.12 -9.78
C MET A 39 -4.02 -0.66 -11.11
N SER A 40 -4.22 -1.59 -12.05
CA SER A 40 -4.76 -1.35 -13.40
C SER A 40 -6.02 -0.47 -13.44
N ASP A 41 -6.90 -0.58 -12.45
CA ASP A 41 -8.13 0.24 -12.33
C ASP A 41 -7.87 1.75 -12.07
N VAL A 42 -6.75 2.09 -11.45
CA VAL A 42 -6.43 3.48 -11.01
C VAL A 42 -5.15 4.01 -11.67
N HIS A 43 -4.41 3.13 -12.36
CA HIS A 43 -3.14 3.44 -12.99
C HIS A 43 -3.28 4.60 -13.98
N ARG A 44 -2.55 5.71 -13.72
CA ARG A 44 -2.53 6.92 -14.56
C ARG A 44 -3.88 7.65 -14.68
N SER A 45 -4.81 7.45 -13.75
CA SER A 45 -6.11 8.13 -13.70
C SER A 45 -6.02 9.66 -13.58
N ILE A 46 -5.02 10.17 -12.85
CA ILE A 46 -4.82 11.61 -12.64
C ILE A 46 -4.07 12.22 -13.83
N ARG A 47 -4.81 12.91 -14.72
CA ARG A 47 -4.22 13.69 -15.81
C ARG A 47 -3.63 14.99 -15.27
N VAL A 48 -2.31 15.03 -15.12
CA VAL A 48 -1.59 16.27 -14.82
C VAL A 48 -1.55 17.15 -16.07
N ASN A 49 -2.30 18.27 -16.04
CA ASN A 49 -2.28 19.23 -17.13
C ASN A 49 -0.88 19.89 -17.22
N ARG A 50 -0.21 19.77 -18.37
CA ARG A 50 1.13 20.32 -18.60
C ARG A 50 1.17 21.86 -18.66
N SER A 51 0.02 22.52 -18.81
CA SER A 51 -0.09 23.98 -19.02
C SER A 51 -0.47 24.80 -17.76
N GLY A 52 -0.40 24.20 -16.56
CA GLY A 52 -0.77 24.85 -15.30
C GLY A 52 0.41 25.37 -14.46
N SER A 53 0.13 26.27 -13.50
CA SER A 53 1.10 26.72 -12.49
C SER A 53 1.71 25.55 -11.72
N LYS A 54 3.02 25.65 -11.39
CA LYS A 54 3.80 24.65 -10.64
C LYS A 54 3.08 24.16 -9.36
N PHE A 55 2.31 25.04 -8.72
CA PHE A 55 1.52 24.73 -7.53
C PHE A 55 0.32 23.79 -7.79
N ARG A 56 -0.43 24.02 -8.88
CA ARG A 56 -1.56 23.13 -9.27
C ARG A 56 -1.06 21.74 -9.67
N ARG A 57 0.12 21.69 -10.31
CA ARG A 57 0.78 20.43 -10.63
C ARG A 57 1.23 19.69 -9.37
N ALA A 58 1.80 20.40 -8.37
CA ALA A 58 2.14 19.80 -7.09
C ALA A 58 0.91 19.24 -6.37
N LEU A 59 -0.21 19.98 -6.34
CA LEU A 59 -1.48 19.54 -5.75
C LEU A 59 -2.00 18.21 -6.31
N SER A 60 -1.77 17.95 -7.59
CA SER A 60 -2.18 16.68 -8.23
C SER A 60 -1.41 15.46 -7.70
N PHE A 61 -0.22 15.66 -7.13
CA PHE A 61 0.61 14.61 -6.52
C PHE A 61 0.45 14.50 -4.99
N PHE A 62 -0.31 15.41 -4.36
CA PHE A 62 -0.55 15.34 -2.92
C PHE A 62 -1.39 14.12 -2.52
N GLY A 63 -2.30 13.64 -3.37
CA GLY A 63 -3.15 12.48 -3.08
C GLY A 63 -2.36 11.24 -2.64
N PRO A 64 -1.48 10.67 -3.50
CA PRO A 64 -0.69 9.50 -3.11
C PRO A 64 0.29 9.78 -1.96
N GLY A 65 0.85 11.00 -1.86
CA GLY A 65 1.72 11.37 -0.74
C GLY A 65 0.98 11.42 0.61
N TYR A 66 -0.26 11.91 0.61
CA TYR A 66 -1.12 11.97 1.79
C TYR A 66 -1.50 10.57 2.28
N LEU A 67 -1.82 9.64 1.38
CA LEU A 67 -2.13 8.25 1.74
C LEU A 67 -0.97 7.58 2.49
N VAL A 68 0.26 7.83 2.07
CA VAL A 68 1.46 7.32 2.76
C VAL A 68 1.64 8.01 4.12
N ALA A 69 1.44 9.33 4.18
CA ALA A 69 1.62 10.09 5.41
C ALA A 69 0.63 9.66 6.52
N VAL A 70 -0.62 9.36 6.17
CA VAL A 70 -1.62 8.86 7.12
C VAL A 70 -1.19 7.50 7.69
N GLY A 71 -0.62 6.62 6.88
CA GLY A 71 -0.12 5.32 7.35
C GLY A 71 1.06 5.41 8.35
N TYR A 72 1.82 6.52 8.34
CA TYR A 72 2.87 6.77 9.35
C TYR A 72 2.32 7.37 10.65
N MET A 73 1.06 7.84 10.65
CA MET A 73 0.36 8.38 11.81
C MET A 73 -0.59 7.33 12.40
N ASP A 74 -0.21 6.07 12.35
CA ASP A 74 -0.96 4.98 12.95
C ASP A 74 -0.92 5.07 14.50
N PRO A 75 -2.00 4.68 15.18
CA PRO A 75 -2.09 4.78 16.64
C PRO A 75 -1.09 3.84 17.36
N GLY A 76 -0.58 2.79 16.68
CA GLY A 76 0.46 1.91 17.21
C GLY A 76 1.80 2.62 17.43
N ASN A 77 2.20 3.46 16.47
CA ASN A 77 3.39 4.30 16.58
C ASN A 77 3.29 5.31 17.75
N TRP A 78 2.11 5.86 17.99
CA TRP A 78 1.87 6.77 19.11
C TRP A 78 1.98 6.05 20.47
N ALA A 79 1.41 4.86 20.59
CA ALA A 79 1.49 4.07 21.84
C ALA A 79 2.94 3.78 22.23
N THR A 80 3.78 3.39 21.26
CA THR A 80 5.20 3.09 21.49
C THR A 80 5.98 4.36 21.86
N SER A 81 5.71 5.48 21.18
CA SER A 81 6.37 6.76 21.45
C SER A 81 5.99 7.33 22.83
N LEU A 82 4.74 7.19 23.25
CA LEU A 82 4.27 7.60 24.58
C LEU A 82 4.84 6.70 25.69
N ALA A 83 4.85 5.38 25.47
CA ALA A 83 5.44 4.43 26.42
C ALA A 83 6.96 4.62 26.54
N GLY A 84 7.66 4.86 25.43
CA GLY A 84 9.08 5.18 25.40
C GLY A 84 9.39 6.52 26.06
N GLY A 85 8.62 7.56 25.76
CA GLY A 85 8.77 8.89 26.33
C GLY A 85 8.51 8.95 27.84
N SER A 86 7.52 8.20 28.34
CA SER A 86 7.25 8.13 29.78
C SER A 86 8.36 7.44 30.59
N ARG A 87 9.11 6.52 29.98
CA ARG A 87 10.21 5.80 30.64
C ARG A 87 11.59 6.45 30.45
N PHE A 88 11.87 7.00 29.27
CA PHE A 88 13.20 7.49 28.89
C PHE A 88 13.25 9.00 28.61
N GLY A 89 12.14 9.72 28.80
CA GLY A 89 12.07 11.16 28.56
C GLY A 89 12.46 11.54 27.13
N TYR A 90 13.31 12.57 26.99
CA TYR A 90 13.73 13.12 25.70
C TYR A 90 14.88 12.36 25.02
N THR A 91 15.48 11.37 25.68
CA THR A 91 16.65 10.66 25.14
C THR A 91 16.35 9.89 23.86
N LEU A 92 15.09 9.45 23.66
CA LEU A 92 14.65 8.75 22.44
C LEU A 92 14.33 9.69 21.27
N LEU A 93 14.26 11.01 21.50
CA LEU A 93 13.77 11.96 20.48
C LEU A 93 14.71 12.02 19.26
N SER A 94 16.03 11.96 19.48
CA SER A 94 17.03 11.92 18.40
C SER A 94 16.91 10.65 17.55
N VAL A 95 16.61 9.50 18.16
CA VAL A 95 16.42 8.22 17.48
C VAL A 95 15.13 8.25 16.64
N VAL A 96 14.04 8.79 17.19
CA VAL A 96 12.77 8.95 16.46
C VAL A 96 12.94 9.87 15.25
N LEU A 97 13.70 10.96 15.40
CA LEU A 97 13.99 11.90 14.32
C LEU A 97 14.83 11.25 13.22
N LEU A 98 15.86 10.48 13.60
CA LEU A 98 16.67 9.72 12.64
C LEU A 98 15.84 8.66 11.91
N SER A 99 14.95 7.97 12.61
CA SER A 99 14.03 6.98 12.02
C SER A 99 13.11 7.60 10.97
N ASN A 100 12.52 8.76 11.26
CA ASN A 100 11.68 9.49 10.30
C ASN A 100 12.47 9.94 9.07
N LEU A 101 13.73 10.36 9.23
CA LEU A 101 14.58 10.72 8.09
C LEU A 101 14.86 9.50 7.19
N MET A 102 15.14 8.34 7.76
CA MET A 102 15.31 7.09 7.01
C MET A 102 14.03 6.67 6.30
N ALA A 103 12.87 6.80 6.95
CA ALA A 103 11.56 6.55 6.36
C ALA A 103 11.32 7.41 5.10
N VAL A 104 11.58 8.71 5.17
CA VAL A 104 11.45 9.62 4.02
C VAL A 104 12.40 9.25 2.89
N LEU A 105 13.64 8.88 3.23
CA LEU A 105 14.63 8.44 2.23
C LEU A 105 14.17 7.18 1.51
N LEU A 106 13.71 6.16 2.23
CA LEU A 106 13.21 4.91 1.66
C LEU A 106 11.96 5.16 0.80
N GLN A 107 11.03 6.00 1.26
CA GLN A 107 9.84 6.36 0.50
C GLN A 107 10.19 7.09 -0.81
N ALA A 108 11.19 7.98 -0.78
CA ALA A 108 11.67 8.67 -1.97
C ALA A 108 12.30 7.70 -2.97
N LEU A 109 13.06 6.70 -2.51
CA LEU A 109 13.64 5.67 -3.37
C LEU A 109 12.56 4.80 -4.02
N CYS A 110 11.57 4.32 -3.25
CA CYS A 110 10.43 3.56 -3.77
C CYS A 110 9.65 4.36 -4.83
N THR A 111 9.41 5.64 -4.58
CA THR A 111 8.72 6.53 -5.53
C THR A 111 9.53 6.72 -6.80
N ARG A 112 10.85 6.93 -6.69
CA ARG A 112 11.74 7.07 -7.85
C ARG A 112 11.80 5.78 -8.67
N LEU A 113 11.85 4.62 -8.02
CA LEU A 113 11.77 3.32 -8.67
C LEU A 113 10.45 3.19 -9.44
N ALA A 114 9.32 3.47 -8.80
CA ALA A 114 8.00 3.37 -9.41
C ALA A 114 7.82 4.30 -10.62
N VAL A 115 8.31 5.54 -10.53
CA VAL A 115 8.24 6.51 -11.64
C VAL A 115 9.21 6.15 -12.77
N ALA A 116 10.41 5.68 -12.47
CA ALA A 116 11.42 5.34 -13.49
C ALA A 116 11.10 4.04 -14.24
N THR A 117 10.58 3.03 -13.53
CA THR A 117 10.34 1.69 -14.08
C THR A 117 8.88 1.47 -14.50
N GLY A 118 7.95 2.26 -13.95
CA GLY A 118 6.51 2.05 -14.10
C GLY A 118 5.99 0.82 -13.34
N ARG A 119 6.79 0.23 -12.45
CA ARG A 119 6.48 -0.99 -11.69
C ARG A 119 6.38 -0.69 -10.20
N ASP A 120 5.53 -1.39 -9.49
CA ASP A 120 5.54 -1.34 -8.03
C ASP A 120 6.75 -2.10 -7.45
N LEU A 121 7.05 -1.87 -6.16
CA LEU A 121 8.18 -2.49 -5.48
C LEU A 121 8.06 -4.03 -5.46
N ALA A 122 6.84 -4.57 -5.36
CA ALA A 122 6.61 -6.01 -5.31
C ALA A 122 6.88 -6.66 -6.68
N GLN A 123 6.47 -6.03 -7.78
CA GLN A 123 6.75 -6.41 -9.15
C GLN A 123 8.26 -6.34 -9.43
N ALA A 124 8.92 -5.26 -9.00
CA ALA A 124 10.37 -5.12 -9.12
C ALA A 124 11.12 -6.21 -8.34
N CYS A 125 10.76 -6.47 -7.08
CA CYS A 125 11.36 -7.55 -6.29
C CYS A 125 11.10 -8.92 -6.91
N ARG A 126 9.86 -9.17 -7.36
CA ARG A 126 9.50 -10.43 -8.01
C ARG A 126 10.35 -10.67 -9.26
N ASP A 127 10.60 -9.65 -10.06
CA ASP A 127 11.37 -9.77 -11.32
C ASP A 127 12.88 -9.79 -11.11
N ALA A 128 13.39 -9.17 -10.04
CA ALA A 128 14.80 -9.24 -9.68
C ALA A 128 15.19 -10.59 -9.06
N TYR A 129 14.29 -11.21 -8.27
CA TYR A 129 14.59 -12.41 -7.48
C TYR A 129 14.00 -13.72 -8.08
N PRO A 130 14.66 -14.88 -7.86
CA PRO A 130 14.11 -16.18 -8.21
C PRO A 130 12.88 -16.52 -7.36
N ARG A 131 12.00 -17.40 -7.87
CA ARG A 131 10.68 -17.72 -7.28
C ARG A 131 10.75 -18.20 -5.82
N PHE A 132 11.86 -18.81 -5.42
CA PHE A 132 12.10 -19.26 -4.05
C PHE A 132 12.18 -18.11 -3.04
N LEU A 133 12.71 -16.94 -3.44
CA LEU A 133 12.74 -15.74 -2.59
C LEU A 133 11.44 -14.92 -2.70
N ALA A 134 10.72 -15.00 -3.81
CA ALA A 134 9.46 -14.27 -3.97
C ALA A 134 8.38 -14.73 -2.96
N TRP A 135 8.31 -16.04 -2.66
CA TRP A 135 7.37 -16.62 -1.69
C TRP A 135 7.50 -16.06 -0.26
N PRO A 136 8.68 -16.09 0.38
CA PRO A 136 8.85 -15.53 1.72
C PRO A 136 8.69 -14.01 1.73
N LEU A 137 9.11 -13.29 0.68
CA LEU A 137 8.88 -11.84 0.58
C LEU A 137 7.39 -11.50 0.58
N TRP A 138 6.58 -12.26 -0.16
CA TRP A 138 5.14 -12.08 -0.14
C TRP A 138 4.53 -12.38 1.22
N PHE A 139 4.94 -13.48 1.86
CA PHE A 139 4.44 -13.84 3.18
C PHE A 139 4.77 -12.76 4.22
N LEU A 140 5.99 -12.20 4.18
CA LEU A 140 6.39 -11.08 5.04
C LEU A 140 5.56 -9.82 4.78
N ALA A 141 5.27 -9.50 3.51
CA ALA A 141 4.44 -8.35 3.16
C ALA A 141 3.00 -8.53 3.66
N GLU A 142 2.43 -9.73 3.51
CA GLU A 142 1.09 -10.04 4.03
C GLU A 142 1.07 -9.96 5.56
N LEU A 143 2.06 -10.55 6.23
CA LEU A 143 2.19 -10.49 7.68
C LEU A 143 2.33 -9.04 8.18
N ALA A 144 3.08 -8.20 7.46
CA ALA A 144 3.23 -6.79 7.80
C ALA A 144 1.90 -6.03 7.71
N ILE A 145 1.12 -6.26 6.65
CA ILE A 145 -0.21 -5.64 6.50
C ILE A 145 -1.16 -6.10 7.60
N CYS A 146 -1.17 -7.41 7.93
CA CYS A 146 -1.96 -7.93 9.05
C CYS A 146 -1.54 -7.33 10.39
N ALA A 147 -0.24 -7.12 10.62
CA ALA A 147 0.26 -6.49 11.84
C ALA A 147 -0.17 -5.03 11.95
N THR A 148 -0.12 -4.27 10.85
CA THR A 148 -0.58 -2.87 10.82
C THR A 148 -2.09 -2.78 11.09
N ASP A 149 -2.91 -3.62 10.47
CA ASP A 149 -4.36 -3.68 10.71
C ASP A 149 -4.67 -3.99 12.18
N LEU A 150 -3.96 -4.96 12.77
CA LEU A 150 -4.09 -5.27 14.20
C LEU A 150 -3.73 -4.08 15.10
N ALA A 151 -2.65 -3.36 14.79
CA ALA A 151 -2.24 -2.18 15.53
C ALA A 151 -3.27 -1.04 15.45
N GLU A 152 -3.90 -0.83 14.28
CA GLU A 152 -4.98 0.13 14.11
C GLU A 152 -6.22 -0.22 14.94
N VAL A 153 -6.63 -1.49 14.95
CA VAL A 153 -7.78 -1.96 15.74
C VAL A 153 -7.53 -1.78 17.24
N ILE A 154 -6.36 -2.18 17.72
CA ILE A 154 -5.99 -2.06 19.14
C ILE A 154 -5.92 -0.58 19.54
N GLY A 155 -5.25 0.25 18.73
CA GLY A 155 -5.11 1.67 18.99
C GLY A 155 -6.45 2.41 19.00
N THR A 156 -7.35 2.08 18.07
CA THR A 156 -8.70 2.66 18.02
C THR A 156 -9.55 2.22 19.22
N ALA A 157 -9.46 0.95 19.62
CA ALA A 157 -10.19 0.43 20.79
C ALA A 157 -9.72 1.11 22.10
N ILE A 158 -8.42 1.29 22.27
CA ILE A 158 -7.85 2.03 23.42
C ILE A 158 -8.26 3.50 23.36
N GLY A 159 -8.19 4.15 22.19
CA GLY A 159 -8.61 5.54 22.00
C GLY A 159 -10.08 5.77 22.36
N LEU A 160 -10.98 4.88 21.91
CA LEU A 160 -12.40 4.90 22.26
C LEU A 160 -12.64 4.69 23.76
N ASN A 161 -11.86 3.81 24.39
CA ASN A 161 -11.93 3.56 25.82
C ASN A 161 -11.53 4.81 26.63
N LEU A 162 -10.48 5.53 26.24
CA LEU A 162 -10.09 6.77 26.91
C LEU A 162 -11.05 7.94 26.65
N LEU A 163 -11.61 8.05 25.43
CA LEU A 163 -12.44 9.20 25.06
C LEU A 163 -13.87 9.11 25.60
N PHE A 164 -14.47 7.92 25.60
CA PHE A 164 -15.87 7.71 25.97
C PHE A 164 -16.07 6.80 27.18
N GLY A 165 -14.99 6.25 27.76
CA GLY A 165 -15.09 5.30 28.87
C GLY A 165 -15.71 3.95 28.47
N ILE A 166 -15.84 3.67 27.18
CA ILE A 166 -16.52 2.49 26.65
C ILE A 166 -15.60 1.26 26.81
N PRO A 167 -16.09 0.10 27.31
CA PRO A 167 -15.28 -1.10 27.44
C PRO A 167 -14.72 -1.58 26.10
N LEU A 168 -13.49 -2.12 26.14
CA LEU A 168 -12.72 -2.57 24.97
C LEU A 168 -13.51 -3.50 24.03
N GLU A 169 -14.36 -4.35 24.59
CA GLU A 169 -15.22 -5.29 23.86
C GLU A 169 -16.12 -4.58 22.85
N ILE A 170 -16.73 -3.45 23.25
CA ILE A 170 -17.60 -2.65 22.39
C ILE A 170 -16.76 -1.85 21.39
N GLY A 171 -15.58 -1.37 21.81
CA GLY A 171 -14.63 -0.68 20.92
C GLY A 171 -14.24 -1.54 19.72
N VAL A 172 -13.90 -2.82 19.95
CA VAL A 172 -13.55 -3.77 18.89
C VAL A 172 -14.73 -4.04 17.95
N ILE A 173 -15.95 -4.18 18.49
CA ILE A 173 -17.16 -4.38 17.67
C ILE A 173 -17.41 -3.17 16.76
N ILE A 174 -17.20 -1.95 17.27
CA ILE A 174 -17.36 -0.71 16.48
C ILE A 174 -16.33 -0.67 15.34
N THR A 175 -15.05 -0.97 15.62
CA THR A 175 -14.02 -0.99 14.57
C THR A 175 -14.31 -2.06 13.51
N ALA A 176 -14.74 -3.25 13.93
CA ALA A 176 -15.17 -4.31 13.00
C ALA A 176 -16.37 -3.86 12.15
N ALA A 177 -17.34 -3.16 12.74
CA ALA A 177 -18.48 -2.59 12.03
C ALA A 177 -18.04 -1.51 11.02
N THR A 178 -17.06 -0.66 11.37
CA THR A 178 -16.50 0.35 10.46
C THR A 178 -15.78 -0.30 9.28
N CYS A 179 -14.95 -1.31 9.51
CA CYS A 179 -14.31 -2.08 8.43
C CYS A 179 -15.34 -2.75 7.52
N PHE A 180 -16.37 -3.37 8.11
CA PHE A 180 -17.46 -3.98 7.35
C PHE A 180 -18.24 -2.95 6.53
N TRP A 181 -18.52 -1.77 7.11
CA TRP A 181 -19.18 -0.68 6.41
C TRP A 181 -18.34 -0.12 5.26
N CYS A 182 -17.03 0.01 5.44
CA CYS A 182 -16.13 0.43 4.38
C CYS A 182 -16.11 -0.61 3.24
N TYR A 183 -16.05 -1.90 3.59
CA TYR A 183 -16.14 -3.00 2.62
C TYR A 183 -17.45 -2.99 1.83
N ILE A 184 -18.61 -2.86 2.50
CA ILE A 184 -19.91 -2.84 1.82
C ILE A 184 -20.09 -1.60 0.95
N SER A 185 -19.52 -0.47 1.36
CA SER A 185 -19.52 0.77 0.55
C SER A 185 -18.70 0.57 -0.72
N ARG A 186 -17.55 -0.12 -0.62
CA ARG A 186 -16.70 -0.42 -1.77
C ARG A 186 -17.32 -1.44 -2.74
N THR A 187 -18.05 -2.43 -2.22
CA THR A 187 -18.80 -3.37 -3.09
C THR A 187 -19.99 -2.68 -3.76
N ARG A 188 -20.64 -1.73 -3.09
CA ARG A 188 -21.69 -0.89 -3.68
C ARG A 188 -21.18 -0.01 -4.82
N ASP A 189 -20.05 0.67 -4.66
CA ASP A 189 -19.44 1.48 -5.73
C ASP A 189 -18.98 0.62 -6.91
N SER A 190 -18.39 -0.54 -6.63
CA SER A 190 -17.97 -1.49 -7.68
C SER A 190 -19.17 -2.05 -8.47
N ALA A 191 -20.31 -2.24 -7.82
CA ALA A 191 -21.56 -2.68 -8.46
C ALA A 191 -22.28 -1.53 -9.18
N ALA A 192 -22.18 -0.29 -8.69
CA ALA A 192 -22.74 0.90 -9.33
C ALA A 192 -21.98 1.25 -10.62
N SER A 193 -20.63 1.22 -10.56
CA SER A 193 -19.76 1.49 -11.70
C SER A 193 -19.97 0.49 -12.86
N ARG A 194 -20.10 -0.81 -12.55
CA ARG A 194 -20.42 -1.83 -13.57
C ARG A 194 -21.79 -1.64 -14.22
N ARG A 195 -22.81 -1.21 -13.47
CA ARG A 195 -24.16 -0.92 -14.01
C ARG A 195 -24.17 0.28 -14.96
N LEU A 196 -23.36 1.31 -14.67
CA LEU A 196 -23.20 2.47 -15.55
C LEU A 196 -22.45 2.08 -16.84
N SER A 197 -21.38 1.30 -16.74
CA SER A 197 -20.67 0.79 -17.92
C SER A 197 -21.58 -0.06 -18.83
N SER A 198 -22.41 -0.93 -18.27
CA SER A 198 -23.38 -1.72 -19.05
C SER A 198 -24.51 -0.89 -19.68
N ARG A 199 -24.82 0.29 -19.14
CA ARG A 199 -25.85 1.20 -19.67
C ARG A 199 -25.31 2.17 -20.72
N CYS A 200 -24.01 2.45 -20.75
CA CYS A 200 -23.38 3.25 -21.80
C CYS A 200 -22.98 2.41 -23.03
N LEU A 201 -22.99 1.09 -22.92
CA LEU A 201 -22.71 0.13 -24.00
C LEU A 201 -23.97 -0.44 -24.66
N ALA A 202 -25.17 -0.02 -24.23
CA ALA A 202 -26.47 -0.35 -24.81
C ALA A 202 -27.16 0.91 -25.31
#